data_AF-A0A0B7A4R8-F1
#
_entry.id   AF-A0A0B7A4R8-F1
#
_cell.length_a   1.000
_cell.length_b   1.000
_cell.length_c   1.000
_cell.angle_alpha   90.00
_cell.angle_beta   90.00
_cell.angle_gamma   90.00
#
_symmetry.space_group_name_H-M   'P 1'
#
loop_
_entity.id
_entity.type
_entity.pdbx_description
1 polymer ?
#
loop_
_entity_poly.entity_id
_entity_poly.type
_entity_poly.pdbx_seq_one_letter_code
_entity_poly.pdbx_strand_id
1 'polypeptide(L)'
;MNFRPQQTEVTVYPGETALAFYTAKNPTDKPIIGISTYNILPYDAGQYFNKIQCFCFEEQRLNPNEQVDMPVFFYIDPEFAEDPKLQNTSTITLSYTFFEAHEGLQLPLPGYPQTHNLPVVTVS
;
A
#
# COMPACT_ATOMS: atom_id res chain seq x y z
N MET A 1 -0.86 13.76 9.87
CA MET A 1 0.11 13.04 9.03
C MET A 1 0.03 13.57 7.60
N ASN A 2 1.17 13.86 6.95
CA ASN A 2 1.19 14.26 5.54
C ASN A 2 1.66 13.07 4.70
N PHE A 3 0.75 12.43 3.97
CA PHE A 3 1.04 11.30 3.10
C PHE A 3 0.71 11.69 1.65
N ARG A 4 1.68 11.59 0.75
CA ARG A 4 1.51 11.99 -0.65
C ARG A 4 2.34 11.12 -1.61
N PRO A 5 1.86 10.85 -2.81
CA PRO A 5 2.70 10.26 -3.85
C PRO A 5 3.83 11.23 -4.23
N GLN A 6 5.02 10.70 -4.49
CA GLN A 6 6.09 11.45 -5.15
C GLN A 6 5.86 11.53 -6.66
N GLN A 7 5.23 10.50 -7.23
CA GLN A 7 4.93 10.37 -8.65
C GLN A 7 3.44 10.12 -8.81
N THR A 8 2.74 10.95 -9.58
CA THR A 8 1.29 10.84 -9.80
C THR A 8 0.94 9.82 -10.89
N GLU A 9 1.86 9.53 -11.80
CA GLU A 9 1.66 8.59 -12.90
C GLU A 9 2.97 7.85 -13.17
N VAL A 10 2.85 6.56 -13.44
CA VAL A 10 3.96 5.67 -13.82
C VAL A 10 3.48 4.82 -14.99
N THR A 11 4.16 4.92 -16.13
CA THR A 11 3.85 4.11 -17.32
C THR A 11 4.76 2.88 -17.33
N VAL A 12 4.16 1.69 -17.40
CA VAL A 12 4.84 0.40 -17.37
C VAL A 12 4.20 -0.54 -18.37
N TYR A 13 4.98 -1.45 -18.96
CA TYR A 13 4.41 -2.52 -19.76
C TYR A 13 4.00 -3.69 -18.87
N PRO A 14 2.89 -4.41 -19.18
CA PRO A 14 2.57 -5.67 -18.51
C PRO A 14 3.77 -6.63 -18.57
N GLY A 15 4.11 -7.24 -17.43
CA GLY A 15 5.30 -8.06 -17.22
C GLY A 15 6.53 -7.28 -16.71
N GLU A 16 6.54 -5.95 -16.78
CA GLU A 16 7.63 -5.15 -16.23
C GLU A 16 7.43 -4.84 -14.75
N THR A 17 8.53 -4.92 -14.00
CA THR A 17 8.54 -4.50 -12.60
C THR A 17 8.73 -3.00 -12.46
N ALA A 18 8.01 -2.39 -11.54
CA ALA A 18 7.98 -0.95 -11.32
C ALA A 18 8.00 -0.57 -9.84
N LEU A 19 8.49 0.64 -9.57
CA LEU A 19 8.54 1.24 -8.26
C LEU A 19 7.74 2.54 -8.24
N ALA A 20 6.77 2.64 -7.33
CA ALA A 20 6.11 3.89 -6.99
C ALA A 20 6.55 4.36 -5.60
N PHE A 21 6.82 5.65 -5.43
CA PHE A 21 7.28 6.18 -4.15
C PHE A 21 6.22 7.06 -3.51
N TYR A 22 5.97 6.83 -2.22
CA TYR A 22 5.12 7.66 -1.39
C TYR A 22 5.94 8.29 -0.28
N THR A 23 5.71 9.56 0.01
CA THR A 23 6.34 10.25 1.14
C THR A 23 5.35 10.36 2.28
N ALA A 24 5.77 9.90 3.46
CA ALA A 24 5.08 10.02 4.73
C ALA A 24 5.86 10.98 5.64
N LYS A 25 5.22 12.04 6.11
CA LYS A 25 5.81 12.99 7.06
C LYS A 25 4.92 13.16 8.27
N ASN A 26 5.51 13.04 9.47
CA ASN A 26 4.90 13.42 10.73
C ASN A 26 5.20 14.90 11.01
N PRO A 27 4.24 15.84 10.85
CA PRO A 27 4.49 17.26 11.13
C PRO A 27 4.32 17.63 12.62
N THR A 28 4.10 16.66 13.51
CA THR A 28 3.76 16.90 14.91
C THR A 28 4.98 16.73 15.81
N ASP A 29 4.85 17.18 17.06
CA ASP A 29 5.89 17.11 18.08
C ASP A 29 5.85 15.79 18.88
N LYS A 30 5.02 14.83 18.46
CA LYS A 30 4.82 13.53 19.11
C LYS A 30 5.01 12.40 18.09
N PRO A 31 5.44 11.20 18.51
CA PRO A 31 5.48 10.06 17.61
C PRO A 31 4.06 9.68 17.17
N ILE A 32 3.90 9.38 15.89
CA ILE A 32 2.68 8.88 15.27
C ILE A 32 2.91 7.44 14.85
N ILE A 33 2.02 6.53 15.22
CA ILE A 33 1.97 5.20 14.64
C ILE A 33 0.84 5.22 13.62
N GLY A 34 1.07 4.68 12.43
CA GLY A 34 -0.01 4.51 11.49
C GLY A 34 0.13 3.30 10.61
N ILE A 35 -0.99 2.94 10.02
CA ILE A 35 -1.18 1.79 9.17
C ILE A 35 -1.71 2.34 7.85
N SER A 36 -1.14 1.89 6.74
CA SER A 36 -1.68 2.21 5.42
C SER A 36 -2.52 1.06 4.90
N THR A 37 -3.56 1.36 4.13
CA THR A 37 -4.30 0.37 3.34
C THR A 37 -4.29 0.79 1.89
N TYR A 38 -4.56 -0.13 0.98
CA TYR A 38 -4.60 0.16 -0.45
C TYR A 38 -5.82 -0.41 -1.12
N ASN A 39 -6.21 0.22 -2.22
CA ASN A 39 -7.18 -0.30 -3.17
C ASN A 39 -6.68 -0.11 -4.60
N ILE A 40 -7.08 -1.04 -5.48
CA ILE A 40 -6.80 -1.00 -6.91
C ILE A 40 -8.11 -0.77 -7.66
N LEU A 41 -8.10 0.16 -8.60
CA LEU A 41 -9.20 0.41 -9.52
C LEU A 41 -8.70 0.41 -10.97
N PRO A 42 -9.48 -0.11 -11.93
CA PRO A 42 -10.74 -0.85 -11.73
C PRO A 42 -10.50 -2.19 -11.00
N TYR A 43 -11.51 -2.68 -10.29
CA TYR A 43 -11.37 -3.89 -9.45
C TYR A 43 -10.98 -5.13 -10.26
N ASP A 44 -11.46 -5.25 -11.49
CA ASP A 44 -11.12 -6.34 -12.41
C ASP A 44 -9.62 -6.37 -12.76
N ALA A 45 -8.94 -5.22 -12.73
CA ALA A 45 -7.49 -5.12 -12.92
C ALA A 45 -6.71 -5.51 -11.65
N GLY A 46 -7.35 -5.49 -10.49
CA GLY A 46 -6.72 -5.77 -9.19
C GLY A 46 -6.14 -7.18 -9.09
N GLN A 47 -6.73 -8.17 -9.79
CA GLN A 47 -6.23 -9.55 -9.81
C GLN A 47 -4.89 -9.69 -10.56
N TYR A 48 -4.62 -8.79 -11.50
CA TYR A 48 -3.37 -8.77 -12.29
C TYR A 48 -2.30 -7.90 -11.62
N PHE A 49 -2.68 -7.08 -10.64
CA PHE A 49 -1.75 -6.23 -9.91
C PHE A 49 -1.04 -7.03 -8.83
N ASN A 50 0.21 -7.37 -9.09
CA ASN A 50 1.02 -8.17 -8.19
C ASN A 50 1.99 -7.28 -7.40
N LYS A 51 1.77 -7.20 -6.10
CA LYS A 51 2.61 -6.43 -5.18
C LYS A 51 3.72 -7.33 -4.62
N ILE A 52 4.97 -7.01 -4.96
CA ILE A 52 6.13 -7.81 -4.56
C ILE A 52 6.58 -7.47 -3.13
N GLN A 53 6.59 -6.19 -2.75
CA GLN A 53 6.94 -5.76 -1.39
C GLN A 53 5.90 -4.79 -0.83
N CYS A 54 5.48 -5.04 0.42
CA CYS A 54 4.36 -4.37 1.05
C CYS A 54 4.73 -3.82 2.43
N PHE A 55 4.86 -2.50 2.55
CA PHE A 55 4.86 -1.77 3.82
C PHE A 55 3.45 -1.62 4.42
N CYS A 56 2.44 -2.10 3.71
CA CYS A 56 1.07 -1.60 3.84
C CYS A 56 0.22 -2.43 4.78
N PHE A 57 0.86 -3.19 5.65
CA PHE A 57 0.20 -3.89 6.77
C PHE A 57 1.07 -3.89 8.03
N GLU A 58 2.18 -3.14 8.01
CA GLU A 58 3.06 -2.99 9.16
C GLU A 58 2.81 -1.62 9.81
N GLU A 59 2.73 -1.61 11.13
CA GLU A 59 2.66 -0.38 11.91
C GLU A 59 3.94 0.43 11.69
N GLN A 60 3.80 1.59 11.03
CA GLN A 60 4.91 2.49 10.81
C GLN A 60 4.91 3.54 11.92
N ARG A 61 5.93 3.48 12.78
CA ARG A 61 6.18 4.49 13.80
C ARG A 61 7.05 5.61 13.22
N LEU A 62 6.52 6.82 13.22
CA LEU A 62 7.19 8.03 12.77
C LEU A 62 7.42 8.97 13.94
N ASN A 63 8.68 9.27 14.21
CA ASN A 63 9.10 10.23 15.22
C ASN A 63 8.64 11.66 14.87
N PRO A 64 8.65 12.58 15.85
CA PRO A 64 8.36 13.98 15.60
C PRO A 64 9.18 14.55 14.44
N ASN A 65 8.51 15.24 13.51
CA ASN A 65 9.14 15.84 12.32
C ASN A 65 9.83 14.86 11.35
N GLU A 66 9.69 13.54 11.56
CA GLU A 66 10.29 12.53 10.70
C GLU A 66 9.57 12.47 9.34
N GLN A 67 10.37 12.27 8.30
CA GLN A 67 9.90 12.05 6.94
C GLN A 67 10.56 10.78 6.41
N VAL A 68 9.74 9.85 5.91
CA VAL A 68 10.18 8.59 5.29
C VAL A 68 9.62 8.48 3.89
N ASP A 69 10.39 7.88 3.00
CA ASP A 69 9.95 7.48 1.68
C ASP A 69 9.63 5.98 1.68
N MET A 70 8.45 5.64 1.23
CA MET A 70 7.90 4.29 1.21
C MET A 70 7.77 3.83 -0.24
N PRO A 71 8.73 3.03 -0.74
CA PRO A 71 8.64 2.46 -2.06
C PRO A 71 7.60 1.34 -2.10
N VAL A 72 6.83 1.29 -3.18
CA VAL A 72 5.90 0.22 -3.51
C VAL A 72 6.45 -0.47 -4.74
N PHE A 73 6.87 -1.73 -4.56
CA PHE A 73 7.38 -2.55 -5.63
C PHE A 73 6.29 -3.49 -6.16
N PHE A 74 5.98 -3.38 -7.44
CA PHE A 74 4.88 -4.09 -8.06
C PHE A 74 5.18 -4.42 -9.52
N TYR A 75 4.37 -5.29 -10.11
CA TYR A 75 4.27 -5.48 -11.55
C TYR A 75 2.82 -5.77 -11.93
N ILE A 76 2.50 -5.61 -13.21
CA ILE A 76 1.21 -5.99 -13.78
C ILE A 76 1.43 -7.32 -14.51
N ASP A 77 0.62 -8.32 -14.22
CA ASP A 77 0.71 -9.62 -14.90
C ASP A 77 0.48 -9.45 -16.42
N PRO A 78 1.31 -10.07 -17.30
CA PRO A 78 1.11 -10.04 -18.74
C PRO A 78 -0.29 -10.47 -19.20
N GLU A 79 -0.96 -11.37 -18.47
CA GLU A 79 -2.33 -11.81 -18.78
C GLU A 79 -3.35 -10.65 -18.78
N PHE A 80 -3.04 -9.52 -18.14
CA PHE A 80 -3.83 -8.29 -18.21
C PHE A 80 -4.10 -7.85 -19.66
N ALA A 81 -3.10 -7.99 -20.54
CA ALA A 81 -3.22 -7.58 -21.94
C ALA A 81 -4.07 -8.55 -22.79
N GLU A 82 -4.27 -9.76 -22.29
CA GLU A 82 -5.03 -10.82 -22.98
C GLU A 82 -6.51 -10.86 -22.55
N ASP A 83 -6.87 -10.28 -21.40
CA ASP A 83 -8.26 -10.27 -20.90
C ASP A 83 -9.17 -9.35 -21.76
N PRO A 84 -10.18 -9.91 -22.44
CA PRO A 84 -11.17 -9.13 -23.20
C PRO A 84 -11.89 -8.05 -22.40
N LYS A 85 -12.08 -8.24 -21.09
CA LYS A 85 -12.73 -7.27 -20.21
C LYS A 85 -11.87 -6.02 -19.96
N LEU A 86 -10.55 -6.16 -20.09
CA LEU A 86 -9.58 -5.12 -19.80
C LEU A 86 -8.94 -4.51 -21.05
N GLN A 87 -9.35 -4.94 -22.26
CA GLN A 87 -8.86 -4.41 -23.53
C GLN A 87 -8.94 -2.88 -23.67
N ASN A 88 -9.90 -2.25 -23.01
CA ASN A 88 -10.07 -0.79 -23.01
C ASN A 88 -9.55 -0.11 -21.73
N THR A 89 -8.92 -0.87 -20.83
CA THR A 89 -8.36 -0.37 -19.57
C THR A 89 -6.88 -0.09 -19.77
N SER A 90 -6.53 1.17 -19.96
CA SER A 90 -5.13 1.63 -20.05
C SER A 90 -4.61 2.24 -18.75
N THR A 91 -5.47 2.42 -17.75
CA THR A 91 -5.14 3.11 -16.49
C THR A 91 -5.56 2.27 -15.30
N ILE A 92 -4.62 2.03 -14.40
CA ILE A 92 -4.85 1.40 -13.10
C ILE A 92 -4.52 2.43 -12.02
N THR A 93 -5.47 2.68 -11.13
CA THR A 93 -5.31 3.60 -10.00
C THR A 93 -5.01 2.81 -8.74
N LEU A 94 -3.81 3.03 -8.20
CA LEU A 94 -3.41 2.56 -6.87
C LEU A 94 -3.66 3.68 -5.85
N SER A 95 -4.70 3.51 -5.06
CA SER A 95 -5.05 4.46 -4.01
C SER A 95 -4.59 3.92 -2.66
N TYR A 96 -3.74 4.69 -1.98
CA TYR A 96 -3.36 4.44 -0.60
C TYR A 96 -4.10 5.36 0.35
N THR A 97 -4.59 4.78 1.45
CA THR A 97 -5.14 5.54 2.55
C THR A 97 -4.32 5.26 3.80
N PHE A 98 -3.82 6.32 4.45
CA PHE A 98 -3.08 6.21 5.70
C PHE A 98 -4.01 6.50 6.87
N PHE A 99 -3.96 5.65 7.89
CA PHE A 99 -4.73 5.80 9.13
C PHE A 99 -3.78 5.87 10.31
N GLU A 100 -4.03 6.80 11.21
CA GLU A 100 -3.30 6.90 12.47
C GLU A 100 -3.82 5.86 13.46
N ALA A 101 -2.95 4.92 13.85
CA ALA A 101 -3.25 3.86 14.78
C ALA A 101 -3.34 4.46 16.20
N HIS A 102 -4.56 4.71 16.65
CA HIS A 102 -4.87 5.01 18.04
C HIS A 102 -5.31 3.70 18.73
N GLU A 103 -5.12 3.58 20.05
CA GLU A 103 -5.71 2.48 20.82
C GLU A 103 -7.22 2.39 20.54
N GLY A 104 -7.65 1.30 19.90
CA GLY A 104 -9.04 1.05 19.51
C GLY A 104 -9.40 1.31 18.04
N LEU A 105 -8.46 1.72 17.18
CA LEU A 105 -8.73 1.85 15.75
C LEU A 105 -8.81 0.46 15.08
N GLN A 106 -10.04 -0.01 14.83
CA GLN A 106 -10.29 -1.26 14.12
C GLN A 106 -10.44 -0.96 12.62
N LEU A 107 -9.36 -1.18 11.86
CA LEU A 107 -9.41 -1.05 10.41
C LEU A 107 -10.22 -2.20 9.79
N PRO A 108 -11.15 -1.95 8.87
CA PRO A 108 -11.79 -3.00 8.09
C PRO A 108 -10.79 -3.51 7.04
N LEU A 109 -9.82 -4.31 7.49
CA LEU A 109 -8.87 -4.99 6.62
C LEU A 109 -9.48 -6.32 6.17
N PRO A 110 -9.68 -6.55 4.87
CA PRO A 110 -10.03 -7.88 4.38
C PRO A 110 -8.85 -8.83 4.62
N GLY A 111 -9.05 -9.83 5.47
CA GLY A 111 -8.12 -10.96 5.63
C GLY A 111 -7.10 -10.89 6.77
N TYR A 112 -7.11 -9.87 7.62
CA TYR A 112 -6.28 -9.87 8.84
C TYR A 112 -7.08 -10.39 10.05
N PRO A 113 -6.67 -11.49 10.69
CA PRO A 113 -7.31 -11.93 11.93
C PRO A 113 -7.10 -10.86 13.02
N GLN A 114 -8.21 -10.39 13.58
CA GLN A 114 -8.25 -9.46 14.71
C GLN A 114 -7.70 -10.16 15.95
N THR A 115 -6.42 -9.98 16.24
CA THR A 115 -5.82 -10.60 17.44
C THR A 115 -5.47 -9.56 18.47
N HIS A 116 -6.47 -9.25 19.30
CA HIS A 116 -6.21 -8.95 20.71
C HIS A 116 -5.59 -10.23 21.32
N ASN A 117 -4.34 -10.13 21.81
CA ASN A 117 -3.49 -11.19 22.37
C ASN A 117 -3.11 -12.35 21.42
N LEU A 118 -1.95 -12.23 20.74
CA LEU A 118 -1.27 -13.37 20.12
C LEU A 118 -0.29 -14.02 21.11
N PRO A 119 -0.24 -15.37 21.21
CA PRO A 119 0.88 -16.06 21.85
C PRO A 119 2.13 -15.96 20.95
N VAL A 120 3.28 -15.71 21.58
CA VAL A 120 4.59 -15.62 20.92
C VAL A 120 4.95 -16.97 20.30
N VAL A 121 5.30 -16.99 19.01
CA VAL A 121 6.00 -18.10 18.37
C VAL A 121 7.22 -17.55 17.65
N THR A 122 8.40 -17.97 18.10
CA THR A 122 9.69 -17.59 17.52
C THR A 122 9.97 -18.43 16.28
N VAL A 123 10.22 -17.77 15.15
CA VAL A 123 10.83 -18.35 13.96
C VAL A 123 11.96 -17.41 13.56
N SER A 124 13.19 -17.92 13.57
CA SER A 124 14.44 -17.18 13.40
C SER A 124 14.60 -16.56 12.02
#